data_AF-A0A4Q3RQG6-F1
#
_entry.id   AF-A0A4Q3RQG6-F1
#
_cell.length_a   1.000
_cell.length_b   1.000
_cell.length_c   1.000
_cell.angle_alpha   90.00
_cell.angle_beta   90.00
_cell.angle_gamma   90.00
#
_symmetry.space_group_name_H-M   'P 1'
#
loop_
_entity.id
_entity.type
_entity.pdbx_description
1 polymer ?
#
loop_
_entity_poly.entity_id
_entity_poly.type
_entity_poly.pdbx_seq_one_letter_code
_entity_poly.pdbx_strand_id
1 'polypeptide(L)'
;MKHWAYPTKFEWTSFLAMMPVLSVILNQLLFPGRPFFDKDVWIYSFPVIVIQGTVSWYLHIAVMHYLRIRLPHIHQTTTRLVILGISHVFLIWGTFVTLFYAYDASGFLGYKLNTEQLKIALLLGVALTLVATT
;
A
#
# COMPACT_ATOMS: atom_id res chain seq x y z
N MET A 1 10.58 -12.37 -24.79
CA MET A 1 9.98 -11.19 -24.13
C MET A 1 8.80 -11.66 -23.28
N LYS A 2 8.95 -11.93 -21.97
CA LYS A 2 7.81 -12.42 -21.15
C LYS A 2 7.90 -12.15 -19.63
N HIS A 3 8.85 -11.33 -19.16
CA HIS A 3 9.08 -11.09 -17.72
C HIS A 3 8.75 -9.66 -17.25
N TRP A 4 7.83 -8.97 -17.91
CA TRP A 4 7.58 -7.55 -17.63
C TRP A 4 6.92 -7.29 -16.26
N ALA A 5 6.03 -8.18 -15.81
CA ALA A 5 5.21 -7.95 -14.61
C ALA A 5 5.47 -8.97 -13.48
N TYR A 6 6.55 -9.75 -13.56
CA TYR A 6 6.85 -10.72 -12.51
C TYR A 6 7.79 -10.09 -11.48
N PRO A 7 7.37 -10.01 -10.21
CA PRO A 7 8.25 -9.56 -9.15
C PRO A 7 9.42 -10.52 -9.00
N THR A 8 10.59 -9.96 -8.76
CA THR A 8 11.80 -10.70 -8.45
C THR A 8 11.69 -11.36 -7.07
N LYS A 9 12.55 -12.36 -6.81
CA LYS A 9 12.60 -13.01 -5.48
C LYS A 9 12.89 -12.00 -4.37
N PHE A 10 13.74 -11.01 -4.66
CA PHE A 10 14.07 -9.95 -3.71
C PHE A 10 12.85 -9.09 -3.37
N GLU A 11 12.09 -8.65 -4.37
CA GLU A 11 10.87 -7.86 -4.16
C GLU A 11 9.83 -8.62 -3.33
N TRP A 12 9.66 -9.92 -3.59
CA TRP A 12 8.81 -10.79 -2.76
C TRP A 12 9.28 -10.88 -1.31
N THR A 13 10.58 -11.05 -1.08
CA THR A 13 11.11 -11.11 0.28
C THR A 13 10.94 -9.79 1.03
N SER A 14 11.17 -8.65 0.36
CA SER A 14 10.94 -7.32 0.95
C SER A 14 9.47 -7.09 1.27
N PHE A 15 8.58 -7.51 0.38
CA PHE A 15 7.14 -7.47 0.61
C PHE A 15 6.73 -8.31 1.82
N LEU A 16 7.10 -9.59 1.84
CA LEU A 16 6.76 -10.49 2.94
C LEU A 16 7.34 -10.02 4.29
N ALA A 17 8.51 -9.39 4.29
CA ALA A 17 9.09 -8.81 5.50
C ALA A 17 8.31 -7.58 6.00
N MET A 18 7.80 -6.74 5.09
CA MET A 18 7.10 -5.51 5.43
C MET A 18 5.60 -5.69 5.70
N MET A 19 4.96 -6.69 5.09
CA MET A 19 3.51 -6.87 5.23
C MET A 19 3.02 -7.06 6.67
N PRO A 20 3.68 -7.82 7.56
CA PRO A 20 3.27 -7.92 8.95
C PRO A 20 3.28 -6.56 9.65
N VAL A 21 4.33 -5.75 9.41
CA VAL A 21 4.49 -4.43 10.01
C VAL A 21 3.40 -3.47 9.51
N LEU A 22 3.20 -3.43 8.18
CA LEU A 22 2.16 -2.60 7.56
C LEU A 22 0.76 -3.01 8.00
N SER A 23 0.50 -4.30 8.16
CA SER A 23 -0.80 -4.82 8.60
C SER A 23 -1.10 -4.43 10.04
N VAL A 24 -0.11 -4.41 10.93
CA VAL A 24 -0.27 -3.90 12.31
C VAL A 24 -0.60 -2.41 12.29
N ILE A 25 0.16 -1.62 11.54
CA ILE A 25 -0.04 -0.16 11.44
C ILE A 25 -1.43 0.15 10.88
N LEU A 26 -1.83 -0.51 9.80
CA LEU A 26 -3.14 -0.31 9.18
C LEU A 26 -4.29 -0.76 10.06
N ASN A 27 -4.16 -1.88 10.76
CA ASN A 27 -5.19 -2.29 11.72
C ASN A 27 -5.31 -1.30 12.88
N GLN A 28 -4.22 -0.74 13.37
CA GLN A 28 -4.26 0.30 14.40
C GLN A 28 -4.89 1.60 13.88
N LEU A 29 -4.71 1.93 12.59
CA LEU A 29 -5.33 3.08 11.96
C LEU A 29 -6.81 2.87 11.64
N LEU A 30 -7.25 1.65 11.34
CA LEU A 30 -8.65 1.33 11.10
C LEU A 30 -9.42 1.14 12.41
N PHE A 31 -8.79 0.53 13.41
CA PHE A 31 -9.42 0.23 14.68
C PHE A 31 -8.51 0.67 15.84
N PRO A 32 -8.44 1.96 16.17
CA PRO A 32 -7.54 2.40 17.23
C PRO A 32 -7.81 1.67 18.55
N GLY A 33 -6.78 1.00 19.07
CA GLY A 33 -6.83 0.33 20.36
C GLY A 33 -7.65 -0.97 20.39
N ARG A 34 -8.23 -1.45 19.29
CA ARG A 34 -8.87 -2.79 19.23
C ARG A 34 -7.94 -3.94 18.83
N PRO A 35 -6.94 -3.79 17.93
CA PRO A 35 -6.12 -4.91 17.46
C PRO A 35 -5.44 -5.67 18.60
N PHE A 36 -5.11 -5.02 19.71
CA PHE A 36 -4.46 -5.69 20.84
C PHE A 36 -5.42 -6.46 21.75
N PHE A 37 -6.73 -6.26 21.62
CA PHE A 37 -7.74 -6.85 22.51
C PHE A 37 -8.77 -7.71 21.78
N ASP A 38 -8.93 -7.52 20.47
CA ASP A 38 -9.92 -8.20 19.65
C ASP A 38 -9.26 -9.10 18.60
N LYS A 39 -9.40 -10.41 18.81
CA LYS A 39 -8.90 -11.45 17.91
C LYS A 39 -9.62 -11.45 16.56
N ASP A 40 -10.86 -10.96 16.50
CA ASP A 40 -11.65 -10.98 15.26
C ASP A 40 -11.09 -9.97 14.26
N VAL A 41 -10.52 -8.86 14.73
CA VAL A 41 -9.76 -7.92 13.89
C VAL A 41 -8.58 -8.65 13.23
N TRP A 42 -7.85 -9.49 13.95
CA TRP A 42 -6.75 -10.25 13.37
C TRP A 42 -7.21 -11.35 12.43
N ILE A 43 -8.31 -12.05 12.72
CA ILE A 43 -8.76 -13.17 11.89
C ILE A 43 -9.37 -12.65 10.58
N TYR A 44 -10.12 -11.54 10.61
CA TYR A 44 -10.85 -11.05 9.45
C TYR A 44 -10.19 -9.86 8.77
N SER A 45 -9.72 -8.85 9.52
CA SER A 45 -9.14 -7.64 8.92
C SER A 45 -7.74 -7.90 8.35
N PHE A 46 -6.93 -8.72 9.03
CA PHE A 46 -5.56 -8.99 8.56
C PHE A 46 -5.53 -9.64 7.16
N PRO A 47 -6.29 -10.72 6.85
CA PRO A 47 -6.30 -11.27 5.50
C PRO A 47 -6.77 -10.26 4.45
N VAL A 48 -7.78 -9.44 4.76
CA VAL A 48 -8.28 -8.41 3.83
C VAL A 48 -7.20 -7.38 3.52
N ILE A 49 -6.50 -6.89 4.55
CA ILE A 49 -5.36 -5.96 4.38
C ILE A 49 -4.23 -6.61 3.60
N VAL A 50 -3.91 -7.88 3.85
CA VAL A 50 -2.85 -8.59 3.12
C VAL A 50 -3.23 -8.76 1.65
N ILE A 51 -4.46 -9.17 1.34
CA ILE A 51 -4.94 -9.33 -0.03
C ILE A 51 -4.90 -7.98 -0.77
N GLN A 52 -5.48 -6.95 -0.16
CA GLN A 52 -5.54 -5.61 -0.73
C GLN A 52 -4.12 -5.03 -0.93
N GLY A 53 -3.25 -5.19 0.06
CA GLY A 53 -1.86 -4.76 -0.02
C GLY A 53 -1.06 -5.54 -1.06
N THR A 54 -1.35 -6.83 -1.27
CA THR A 54 -0.71 -7.63 -2.34
C THR A 54 -1.06 -7.08 -3.71
N VAL A 55 -2.33 -6.76 -3.93
CA VAL A 55 -2.80 -6.14 -5.19
C VAL A 55 -2.13 -4.78 -5.39
N SER A 56 -2.14 -3.92 -4.35
CA SER A 56 -1.48 -2.61 -4.41
C SER A 56 0.00 -2.73 -4.72
N TRP A 57 0.73 -3.59 -4.00
CA TRP A 57 2.15 -3.83 -4.19
C TRP A 57 2.48 -4.31 -5.60
N TYR A 58 1.68 -5.24 -6.14
CA TYR A 58 1.87 -5.72 -7.51
C TYR A 58 1.75 -4.59 -8.54
N LEU A 59 0.78 -3.67 -8.35
CA LEU A 59 0.64 -2.48 -9.19
C LEU A 59 1.86 -1.54 -9.09
N HIS A 60 2.42 -1.35 -7.88
CA HIS A 60 3.63 -0.56 -7.70
C HIS A 60 4.83 -1.14 -8.49
N ILE A 61 5.05 -2.46 -8.39
CA ILE A 61 6.10 -3.16 -9.15
C ILE A 61 5.85 -3.03 -10.67
N ALA A 62 4.61 -3.23 -11.11
CA ALA A 62 4.24 -3.09 -12.52
C ALA A 62 4.54 -1.68 -13.06
N VAL A 63 4.20 -0.64 -12.29
CA VAL A 63 4.53 0.76 -12.65
C VAL A 63 6.04 0.98 -12.68
N MET A 64 6.79 0.48 -11.71
CA MET A 64 8.25 0.60 -11.68
C MET A 64 8.89 -0.03 -12.91
N HIS A 65 8.47 -1.25 -13.26
CA HIS A 65 8.96 -1.95 -14.45
C HIS A 65 8.53 -1.27 -15.75
N TYR A 66 7.29 -0.79 -15.83
CA TYR A 66 6.78 -0.01 -16.97
C TYR A 66 7.65 1.23 -17.23
N LEU A 67 7.93 2.02 -16.18
CA LEU A 67 8.73 3.24 -16.30
C LEU A 67 10.19 2.96 -16.64
N ARG A 68 10.77 1.85 -16.16
CA ARG A 68 12.14 1.45 -16.52
C ARG A 68 12.28 1.14 -18.01
N ILE A 69 11.25 0.57 -18.64
CA ILE A 69 11.24 0.28 -20.08
C ILE A 69 10.98 1.55 -20.89
N ARG A 70 10.05 2.40 -20.44
CA ARG A 70 9.70 3.66 -21.15
C ARG A 70 10.78 4.73 -21.06
N LEU A 71 11.51 4.81 -19.94
CA LEU A 71 12.54 5.81 -19.68
C LEU A 71 13.88 5.13 -19.31
N PRO A 72 14.54 4.46 -20.28
CA PRO A 72 15.76 3.70 -20.01
C PRO A 72 17.02 4.57 -19.89
N HIS A 73 17.01 5.78 -20.46
CA HIS A 73 18.21 6.64 -20.55
C HIS A 73 18.55 7.31 -19.21
N ILE A 74 19.84 7.41 -18.89
CA ILE A 74 20.34 7.98 -17.63
C ILE A 74 19.94 9.46 -17.47
N HIS A 75 19.93 10.23 -18.56
CA HIS A 75 19.47 11.63 -18.54
C HIS A 75 17.99 11.80 -18.15
N GLN A 76 17.19 10.73 -18.25
CA GLN A 76 15.77 10.75 -17.87
C GLN A 76 15.53 10.24 -16.44
N THR A 77 16.58 10.03 -15.65
CA THR A 77 16.47 9.46 -14.30
C THR A 77 15.59 10.33 -13.40
N THR A 78 15.76 11.65 -13.40
CA THR A 78 14.93 12.57 -12.61
C THR A 78 13.47 12.50 -13.02
N THR A 79 13.17 12.55 -14.32
CA THR A 79 11.81 12.43 -14.84
C THR A 79 11.18 11.10 -14.45
N ARG A 80 11.95 10.00 -14.54
CA ARG A 80 11.51 8.66 -14.14
C ARG A 80 11.16 8.60 -12.66
N LEU A 81 12.00 9.15 -11.79
CA LEU A 81 11.77 9.18 -10.34
C LEU A 81 10.56 10.05 -9.97
N VAL A 82 10.38 11.21 -10.61
CA VAL A 82 9.22 12.08 -10.37
C VAL A 82 7.91 11.37 -10.76
N ILE A 83 7.85 10.77 -11.96
CA ILE A 83 6.65 10.05 -12.42
C ILE A 83 6.40 8.83 -11.53
N LEU A 84 7.46 8.12 -11.13
CA LEU A 84 7.37 6.97 -10.22
C LEU A 84 6.75 7.39 -8.88
N GLY A 85 7.29 8.44 -8.25
CA GLY A 85 6.81 8.96 -6.97
C GLY A 85 5.35 9.41 -7.05
N ILE A 86 4.98 10.20 -8.05
CA ILE A 86 3.58 10.62 -8.27
C ILE A 86 2.66 9.42 -8.43
N SER A 87 3.05 8.44 -9.25
CA SER A 87 2.25 7.23 -9.47
C SER A 87 2.08 6.42 -8.17
N HIS A 88 3.13 6.31 -7.36
CA HIS A 88 3.06 5.61 -6.08
C HIS A 88 2.15 6.33 -5.08
N VAL A 89 2.19 7.66 -5.03
CA VAL A 89 1.28 8.46 -4.18
C VAL A 89 -0.18 8.21 -4.56
N PHE A 90 -0.51 8.26 -5.86
CA PHE A 90 -1.88 7.99 -6.30
C PHE A 90 -2.34 6.56 -6.01
N LEU A 91 -1.46 5.57 -6.19
CA LEU A 91 -1.76 4.18 -5.86
C LEU A 91 -2.05 4.00 -4.37
N ILE A 92 -1.23 4.59 -3.48
CA ILE A 92 -1.43 4.50 -2.03
C ILE A 92 -2.70 5.23 -1.60
N TRP A 93 -2.98 6.39 -2.17
CA TRP A 93 -4.24 7.09 -1.94
C TRP A 93 -5.44 6.24 -2.35
N GLY A 94 -5.42 5.69 -3.56
CA GLY A 94 -6.47 4.81 -4.05
C GLY A 94 -6.66 3.59 -3.14
N THR A 95 -5.57 2.99 -2.71
CA THR A 95 -5.55 1.84 -1.79
C THR A 95 -6.21 2.17 -0.45
N PHE A 96 -5.79 3.24 0.24
CA PHE A 96 -6.32 3.57 1.56
C PHE A 96 -7.75 4.10 1.50
N VAL A 97 -8.09 4.92 0.50
CA VAL A 97 -9.48 5.36 0.29
C VAL A 97 -10.38 4.15 0.05
N THR A 98 -10.01 3.26 -0.87
CA THR A 98 -10.82 2.07 -1.16
C THR A 98 -10.98 1.19 0.08
N LEU A 99 -9.93 1.00 0.86
CA LEU A 99 -9.97 0.19 2.08
C LEU A 99 -10.92 0.78 3.13
N PHE A 100 -10.77 2.07 3.46
CA PHE A 100 -11.57 2.74 4.48
C PHE A 100 -13.05 2.79 4.09
N TYR A 101 -13.35 3.15 2.84
CA TYR A 101 -14.73 3.19 2.35
C TYR A 101 -15.35 1.79 2.20
N ALA A 102 -14.57 0.78 1.80
CA ALA A 102 -15.07 -0.60 1.75
C ALA A 102 -15.45 -1.11 3.14
N TYR A 103 -14.66 -0.79 4.16
CA TYR A 103 -14.95 -1.18 5.55
C TYR A 103 -16.19 -0.47 6.08
N ASP A 104 -16.37 0.82 5.78
CA ASP A 104 -17.54 1.60 6.18
C ASP A 104 -18.82 1.12 5.47
N ALA A 105 -18.76 0.96 4.15
CA ALA A 105 -19.90 0.54 3.34
C ALA A 105 -20.39 -0.89 3.67
N SER A 106 -19.48 -1.78 4.06
CA SER A 106 -19.83 -3.14 4.50
C SER A 106 -20.16 -3.25 5.99
N GLY A 107 -19.96 -2.18 6.78
CA GLY A 107 -20.08 -2.22 8.23
C GLY A 107 -19.10 -3.20 8.88
N PHE A 108 -17.93 -3.43 8.27
CA PHE A 108 -16.99 -4.48 8.62
C PHE A 108 -16.55 -4.38 10.08
N LEU A 109 -16.85 -5.39 10.90
CA LEU A 109 -16.55 -5.40 12.35
C LEU A 109 -17.09 -4.15 13.10
N GLY A 110 -18.18 -3.56 12.59
CA GLY A 110 -18.75 -2.31 13.12
C GLY A 110 -17.86 -1.09 12.89
N TYR A 111 -16.97 -1.13 11.88
CA TYR A 111 -16.17 0.01 11.47
C TYR A 111 -17.06 1.20 11.09
N LYS A 112 -16.61 2.40 11.47
CA LYS A 112 -17.20 3.67 11.06
C LYS A 112 -16.10 4.55 10.53
N LEU A 113 -16.32 5.14 9.37
CA LEU A 113 -15.34 6.00 8.73
C LEU A 113 -14.93 7.15 9.65
N ASN A 114 -13.67 7.16 10.04
CA ASN A 114 -13.06 8.28 10.72
C ASN A 114 -12.19 9.05 9.73
N THR A 115 -12.67 10.23 9.30
CA THR A 115 -11.95 11.07 8.33
C THR A 115 -10.61 11.58 8.84
N GLU A 116 -10.43 11.71 10.16
CA GLU A 116 -9.14 12.09 10.75
C GLU A 116 -8.13 10.97 10.60
N GLN A 117 -8.52 9.73 10.89
CA GLN A 117 -7.66 8.56 10.70
C GLN A 117 -7.37 8.31 9.23
N LEU A 118 -8.32 8.54 8.33
CA LEU A 118 -8.07 8.47 6.88
C LEU A 118 -7.01 9.50 6.47
N LYS A 119 -7.11 10.75 6.95
CA LYS A 119 -6.09 11.79 6.67
C LYS A 119 -4.71 11.38 7.19
N ILE A 120 -4.64 10.87 8.42
CA ILE A 120 -3.39 10.38 9.01
C ILE A 120 -2.82 9.21 8.19
N ALA A 121 -3.66 8.25 7.80
CA ALA A 121 -3.26 7.13 6.97
C ALA A 121 -2.69 7.62 5.63
N LEU A 122 -3.39 8.53 4.93
CA LEU A 122 -2.92 9.09 3.66
C LEU A 122 -1.58 9.82 3.82
N LEU A 123 -1.41 10.62 4.87
CA LEU A 123 -0.16 11.32 5.15
C LEU A 123 1.00 10.35 5.45
N LEU A 124 0.76 9.33 6.28
CA LEU A 124 1.75 8.29 6.58
C LEU A 124 2.12 7.49 5.32
N GLY A 125 1.14 7.16 4.48
CA GLY A 125 1.37 6.47 3.22
C GLY A 125 2.24 7.29 2.26
N VAL A 126 1.98 8.59 2.13
CA VAL A 126 2.82 9.49 1.33
C VAL A 126 4.22 9.61 1.92
N ALA A 127 4.35 9.80 3.24
CA ALA A 127 5.64 9.90 3.91
C ALA A 127 6.50 8.64 3.70
N LEU A 128 5.90 7.46 3.88
CA LEU A 128 6.56 6.18 3.64
C LEU A 128 6.97 6.03 2.17
N THR A 129 6.13 6.46 1.24
CA THR A 129 6.44 6.43 -0.20
C THR A 129 7.66 7.27 -0.53
N LEU A 130 7.71 8.49 0.01
CA LEU A 130 8.82 9.40 -0.26
C LEU A 130 10.13 8.84 0.31
N VAL A 131 10.12 8.32 1.54
CA VAL A 131 11.29 7.66 2.15
C VAL A 131 11.72 6.42 1.37
N ALA A 132 10.77 5.64 0.84
CA ALA A 132 11.08 4.46 0.04
C ALA A 132 11.55 4.78 -1.39
N THR A 133 11.27 5.99 -1.89
CA THR A 133 11.60 6.41 -3.26
C THR A 133 12.92 7.20 -3.33
N THR A 134 13.42 7.72 -2.20
CA THR A 134 14.76 8.34 -2.06
C THR A 134 15.86 7.30 -1.90
#